data_AF-A0A1Q3HTC3-F1
#
_entry.id   AF-A0A1Q3HTC3-F1
#
_cell.length_a   1.000
_cell.length_b   1.000
_cell.length_c   1.000
_cell.angle_alpha   90.00
_cell.angle_beta   90.00
_cell.angle_gamma   90.00
#
_symmetry.space_group_name_H-M   'P 1'
#
loop_
_entity.id
_entity.type
_entity.pdbx_description
1 polymer ?
#
loop_
_entity_poly.entity_id
_entity_poly.type
_entity_poly.pdbx_seq_one_letter_code
_entity_poly.pdbx_strand_id
1 'polypeptide(L)'
;MKIHIWNAFASNNSGSYTIVGRFEQEEQAAQVAAELKEVLDAHGVWFEAASSTTKEPERPSPLDLFIQKHGLRGNEDTGTWDDWPCYSEKKAPDAWAIGHQVFVHHEYTVTLPRTIGEFIYARGGRVETELDHAHHPVVSVFELWKGQHVQEDRGRLLEALVEELNAEDGPLVKGLDGKVIPAWKEGDGFGEPMLRLGAVFEDLPAGFTAVERIARGHHLYVSVKVFEAWPGADPLAFLRPCQPPLKRERTAPPST
;
A
#
# COMPACT_ATOMS: atom_id res chain seq x y z
N MET A 1 23.39 -8.58 49.47
CA MET A 1 23.76 -8.38 48.05
C MET A 1 22.48 -8.22 47.25
N LYS A 2 22.28 -7.11 46.54
CA LYS A 2 21.09 -6.87 45.71
C LYS A 2 21.48 -6.97 44.24
N ILE A 3 20.81 -7.84 43.49
CA ILE A 3 20.98 -7.98 42.05
C ILE A 3 19.86 -7.18 41.39
N HIS A 4 20.23 -6.22 40.54
CA HIS A 4 19.29 -5.47 39.72
C HIS A 4 19.30 -6.08 38.32
N ILE A 5 18.18 -6.70 37.94
CA ILE A 5 17.98 -7.20 36.58
C ILE A 5 17.28 -6.07 35.82
N TRP A 6 17.95 -5.54 34.80
CA TRP A 6 17.37 -4.62 33.84
C TRP A 6 16.83 -5.44 32.68
N ASN A 7 15.51 -5.41 32.48
CA ASN A 7 14.89 -6.02 31.32
C ASN A 7 14.86 -4.98 30.20
N ALA A 8 15.89 -4.96 29.37
CA ALA A 8 15.88 -4.18 28.14
C ALA A 8 15.08 -4.96 27.10
N PHE A 9 13.89 -4.47 26.76
CA PHE A 9 13.15 -4.97 25.61
C PHE A 9 13.85 -4.48 24.36
N ALA A 10 14.67 -5.33 23.75
CA ALA A 10 15.03 -5.17 22.34
C ALA A 10 13.80 -5.60 21.54
N SER A 11 12.86 -4.66 21.34
CA SER A 11 11.84 -4.87 20.31
C SER A 11 12.56 -4.85 18.98
N ASN A 12 12.31 -5.84 18.14
CA ASN A 12 12.71 -5.79 16.75
C ASN A 12 12.00 -4.58 16.12
N ASN A 13 12.77 -3.55 15.73
CA ASN A 13 12.25 -2.35 15.08
C ASN A 13 11.90 -2.63 13.60
N SER A 14 11.23 -3.74 13.34
CA SER A 14 10.84 -4.18 12.01
C SER A 14 9.34 -4.04 11.87
N GLY A 15 8.90 -2.88 11.40
CA GLY A 15 7.55 -2.63 10.93
C GLY A 15 7.55 -2.40 9.42
N SER A 16 6.37 -2.41 8.82
CA SER A 16 6.15 -1.86 7.48
C SER A 16 5.76 -0.39 7.57
N TYR A 17 5.93 0.35 6.48
CA TYR A 17 5.54 1.75 6.43
C TYR A 17 4.74 2.01 5.15
N THR A 18 3.64 2.75 5.26
CA THR A 18 2.75 3.05 4.13
C THR A 18 2.22 4.48 4.16
N ILE A 19 2.41 5.23 3.08
CA ILE A 19 1.77 6.54 2.85
C ILE A 19 0.75 6.40 1.73
N VAL A 20 -0.43 7.00 1.92
CA VAL A 20 -1.44 7.18 0.88
C VAL A 20 -1.68 8.67 0.67
N GLY A 21 -1.31 9.16 -0.51
CA GLY A 21 -1.64 10.50 -1.00
C GLY A 21 -2.84 10.47 -1.93
N ARG A 22 -3.62 11.56 -1.97
CA ARG A 22 -4.73 11.74 -2.91
C ARG A 22 -4.59 13.03 -3.70
N PHE A 23 -4.99 12.97 -4.95
CA PHE A 23 -5.01 14.07 -5.91
C PHE A 23 -6.40 14.25 -6.52
N GLU A 24 -6.64 15.42 -7.10
CA GLU A 24 -7.87 15.68 -7.84
C GLU A 24 -7.90 14.97 -9.22
N GLN A 25 -6.73 14.74 -9.82
CA GLN A 25 -6.58 14.16 -11.16
C GLN A 25 -5.76 12.87 -11.13
N GLU A 26 -6.18 11.85 -11.89
CA GLU A 26 -5.48 10.56 -11.98
C GLU A 26 -4.08 10.74 -12.61
N GLU A 27 -3.98 11.58 -13.64
CA GLU A 27 -2.74 11.85 -14.34
C GLU A 27 -1.69 12.48 -13.42
N GLN A 28 -2.13 13.36 -12.51
CA GLN A 28 -1.27 13.99 -11.54
C GLN A 28 -0.78 12.98 -10.49
N ALA A 29 -1.66 12.10 -10.00
CA ALA A 29 -1.27 11.01 -9.11
C ALA A 29 -0.23 10.09 -9.78
N ALA A 30 -0.47 9.69 -11.03
CA ALA A 30 0.46 8.85 -11.79
C ALA A 30 1.83 9.52 -12.00
N GLN A 31 1.86 10.82 -12.34
CA GLN A 31 3.12 11.56 -12.48
C GLN A 31 3.90 11.66 -11.16
N VAL A 32 3.21 11.95 -10.05
CA VAL A 32 3.83 12.03 -8.72
C VAL A 32 4.37 10.67 -8.30
N ALA A 33 3.62 9.59 -8.50
CA ALA A 33 4.08 8.23 -8.19
C ALA A 33 5.31 7.84 -9.01
N ALA A 34 5.34 8.17 -10.31
CA ALA A 34 6.48 7.88 -11.17
C ALA A 34 7.74 8.66 -10.74
N GLU A 35 7.60 9.95 -10.42
CA GLU A 35 8.71 10.78 -9.96
C GLU A 35 9.23 10.34 -8.58
N LEU A 36 8.32 9.94 -7.66
CA LEU A 36 8.70 9.32 -6.39
C LEU A 36 9.43 7.99 -6.62
N LYS A 37 8.93 7.12 -7.49
CA LYS A 37 9.58 5.84 -7.78
C LYS A 37 11.00 6.03 -8.30
N GLU A 38 11.19 6.96 -9.23
CA GLU A 38 12.50 7.26 -9.81
C GLU A 38 13.52 7.69 -8.73
N VAL A 39 13.15 8.65 -7.86
CA VAL A 39 14.06 9.10 -6.80
C VAL A 39 14.30 8.04 -5.73
N LEU A 40 13.26 7.28 -5.35
CA LEU A 40 13.39 6.24 -4.33
C LEU A 40 14.28 5.10 -4.81
N ASP A 41 14.10 4.63 -6.05
CA ASP A 41 14.95 3.60 -6.65
C ASP A 41 16.41 4.09 -6.75
N ALA A 42 16.63 5.32 -7.22
CA ALA A 42 17.97 5.91 -7.32
C ALA A 42 18.64 6.04 -5.95
N HIS A 43 17.90 6.49 -4.93
CA HIS A 43 18.41 6.63 -3.56
C HIS A 43 18.71 5.26 -2.93
N GLY A 44 17.88 4.23 -3.18
CA GLY A 44 18.13 2.87 -2.72
C GLY A 44 19.44 2.28 -3.26
N VAL A 45 19.74 2.51 -4.55
CA VAL A 45 21.02 2.10 -5.16
C VAL A 45 22.20 2.83 -4.53
N TRP A 46 22.07 4.15 -4.33
CA TRP A 46 23.10 4.95 -3.66
C TRP A 46 23.34 4.49 -2.22
N PHE A 47 22.27 4.21 -1.47
CA PHE A 47 22.32 3.78 -0.07
C PHE A 47 22.99 2.42 0.07
N GLU A 48 22.64 1.45 -0.76
CA GLU A 48 23.27 0.13 -0.78
C GLU A 48 24.77 0.22 -1.08
N ALA A 49 25.15 1.00 -2.11
CA ALA A 49 26.55 1.19 -2.46
C ALA A 49 27.35 1.79 -1.27
N ALA A 50 26.78 2.77 -0.58
CA ALA A 50 27.41 3.37 0.58
C ALA A 50 27.53 2.39 1.76
N SER A 51 26.47 1.64 2.06
CA SER A 51 26.44 0.66 3.16
C SER A 51 27.52 -0.42 3.07
N SER A 52 27.97 -0.73 1.84
CA SER A 52 29.02 -1.73 1.59
C SER A 52 30.45 -1.30 1.96
N THR A 53 30.70 0.00 2.16
CA THR A 53 32.08 0.53 2.20
C THR A 53 32.61 0.92 3.58
N THR A 54 31.84 0.74 4.66
CA THR A 54 32.14 1.21 6.05
C THR A 54 32.40 2.73 6.17
N LYS A 55 32.37 3.46 5.06
CA LYS A 55 32.55 4.90 4.99
C LYS A 55 31.17 5.55 4.93
N GLU A 56 31.09 6.77 5.44
CA GLU A 56 29.91 7.60 5.23
C GLU A 56 29.67 7.78 3.71
N PRO A 57 28.41 7.67 3.26
CA PRO A 57 28.06 7.93 1.87
C PRO A 57 28.53 9.31 1.41
N GLU A 58 29.07 9.43 0.19
CA GLU A 58 29.32 10.74 -0.41
C GLU A 58 27.98 11.44 -0.72
N ARG A 59 27.84 12.67 -0.24
CA ARG A 59 26.70 13.56 -0.46
C ARG A 59 26.99 14.53 -1.64
N PRO A 60 25.97 15.06 -2.33
CA PRO A 60 24.54 14.86 -2.09
C PRO A 60 24.04 13.50 -2.59
N SER A 61 23.08 12.91 -1.88
CA SER A 61 22.34 11.74 -2.33
C SER A 61 21.31 12.13 -3.41
N PRO A 62 20.77 11.15 -4.17
CA PRO A 62 19.64 11.40 -5.06
C PRO A 62 18.45 12.06 -4.35
N LEU A 63 18.16 11.67 -3.11
CA LEU A 63 17.09 12.29 -2.32
C LEU A 63 17.40 13.75 -1.93
N ASP A 64 18.66 14.09 -1.64
CA ASP A 64 19.04 15.49 -1.35
C ASP A 64 18.83 16.39 -2.56
N LEU A 65 19.24 15.93 -3.74
CA LEU A 65 19.05 16.65 -5.00
C LEU A 65 17.56 16.83 -5.29
N PHE A 66 16.75 15.82 -5.01
CA PHE A 66 15.31 15.88 -5.13
C PHE A 66 14.66 16.88 -4.16
N ILE A 67 15.05 16.85 -2.89
CA ILE A 67 14.60 17.80 -1.86
C ILE A 67 14.93 19.23 -2.29
N GLN A 68 16.16 19.47 -2.76
CA GLN A 68 16.60 20.78 -3.25
C GLN A 68 15.80 21.22 -4.47
N LYS A 69 15.61 20.33 -5.47
CA LYS A 69 14.87 20.59 -6.70
C LYS A 69 13.43 21.06 -6.44
N HIS A 70 12.77 20.48 -5.45
CA HIS A 70 11.37 20.77 -5.14
C HIS A 70 11.18 21.75 -3.98
N GLY A 71 12.27 22.26 -3.39
CA GLY A 71 12.21 23.19 -2.26
C GLY A 71 11.58 22.58 -1.01
N LEU A 72 11.78 21.28 -0.79
CA LEU A 72 11.25 20.54 0.37
C LEU A 72 12.14 20.75 1.60
N ARG A 73 11.64 20.41 2.79
CA ARG A 73 12.41 20.53 4.03
C ARG A 73 13.15 19.23 4.33
N GLY A 74 14.42 19.17 3.96
CA GLY A 74 15.35 18.13 4.42
C GLY A 74 16.18 18.57 5.63
N ASN A 75 16.78 17.61 6.31
CA ASN A 75 17.88 17.78 7.26
C ASN A 75 19.07 16.88 6.84
N GLU A 76 20.20 17.01 7.52
CA GLU A 76 21.43 16.26 7.20
C GLU A 76 21.26 14.74 7.33
N ASP A 77 20.29 14.30 8.14
CA ASP A 77 19.99 12.90 8.44
C ASP A 77 18.92 12.29 7.51
N THR A 78 18.31 13.10 6.63
CA THR A 78 17.20 12.63 5.79
C THR A 78 17.67 11.53 4.83
N GLY A 79 16.97 10.40 4.86
CA GLY A 79 17.27 9.23 4.03
C GLY A 79 18.60 8.55 4.38
N THR A 80 19.08 8.70 5.61
CA THR A 80 20.23 7.97 6.15
C THR A 80 19.79 6.64 6.79
N TRP A 81 20.69 6.00 7.54
CA TRP A 81 20.47 4.68 8.16
C TRP A 81 19.23 4.59 9.05
N ASP A 82 18.87 5.68 9.74
CA ASP A 82 17.70 5.68 10.62
C ASP A 82 16.37 5.84 9.85
N ASP A 83 16.44 6.40 8.64
CA ASP A 83 15.28 6.84 7.83
C ASP A 83 15.10 6.02 6.54
N TRP A 84 15.92 5.00 6.31
CA TRP A 84 15.88 4.20 5.09
C TRP A 84 15.76 2.71 5.39
N PRO A 85 15.00 1.94 4.56
CA PRO A 85 14.93 0.51 4.71
C PRO A 85 16.30 -0.16 4.75
N CYS A 86 16.49 -0.99 5.76
CA CYS A 86 17.63 -1.87 5.91
C CYS A 86 17.10 -3.27 6.24
N TYR A 87 17.78 -4.32 5.78
CA TYR A 87 17.44 -5.73 6.08
C TYR A 87 16.26 -6.37 5.32
N SER A 88 15.74 -5.74 4.28
CA SER A 88 14.84 -6.36 3.28
C SER A 88 15.60 -6.78 2.02
N GLU A 89 14.98 -7.64 1.20
CA GLU A 89 15.47 -7.90 -0.16
C GLU A 89 15.27 -6.71 -1.09
N LYS A 90 14.26 -5.86 -0.80
CA LYS A 90 14.01 -4.60 -1.50
C LYS A 90 14.96 -3.51 -1.03
N LYS A 91 15.54 -2.78 -2.00
CA LYS A 91 16.54 -1.73 -1.77
C LYS A 91 15.93 -0.34 -1.55
N ALA A 92 14.66 -0.19 -1.94
CA ALA A 92 13.93 1.06 -1.91
C ALA A 92 12.44 0.80 -1.64
N PRO A 93 11.73 1.78 -1.04
CA PRO A 93 10.27 1.78 -1.03
C PRO A 93 9.69 1.77 -2.43
N ASP A 94 8.60 1.02 -2.62
CA ASP A 94 7.81 1.06 -3.84
C ASP A 94 6.93 2.30 -3.85
N ALA A 95 6.82 2.96 -5.01
CA ALA A 95 5.83 4.01 -5.24
C ALA A 95 5.01 3.72 -6.50
N TRP A 96 3.70 3.82 -6.39
CA TRP A 96 2.76 3.58 -7.50
C TRP A 96 1.48 4.40 -7.32
N ALA A 97 0.65 4.44 -8.35
CA ALA A 97 -0.66 5.10 -8.31
C ALA A 97 -1.78 4.14 -8.68
N ILE A 98 -2.95 4.35 -8.08
CA ILE A 98 -4.22 3.70 -8.42
C ILE A 98 -5.27 4.81 -8.48
N GLY A 99 -5.88 5.02 -9.65
CA GLY A 99 -6.77 6.16 -9.89
C GLY A 99 -6.19 7.49 -9.41
N HIS A 100 -6.86 8.10 -8.43
CA HIS A 100 -6.50 9.40 -7.86
C HIS A 100 -5.55 9.32 -6.65
N GLN A 101 -5.05 8.13 -6.32
CA GLN A 101 -4.22 7.91 -5.13
C GLN A 101 -2.79 7.52 -5.50
N VAL A 102 -1.85 7.99 -4.70
CA VAL A 102 -0.43 7.62 -4.73
C VAL A 102 -0.12 6.83 -3.47
N PHE A 103 0.61 5.73 -3.62
CA PHE A 103 1.03 4.87 -2.54
C PHE A 103 2.55 4.88 -2.48
N VAL A 104 3.10 4.95 -1.27
CA VAL A 104 4.50 4.64 -0.99
C VAL A 104 4.53 3.58 0.09
N HIS A 105 5.17 2.45 -0.17
CA HIS A 105 5.20 1.33 0.77
C HIS A 105 6.58 0.70 0.86
N HIS A 106 6.95 0.30 2.06
CA HIS A 106 8.05 -0.62 2.27
C HIS A 106 7.67 -1.64 3.36
N GLU A 107 7.95 -2.92 3.12
CA GLU A 107 7.53 -4.02 3.98
C GLU A 107 8.31 -4.08 5.30
N TYR A 108 9.50 -3.47 5.32
CA TYR A 108 10.42 -3.50 6.45
C TYR A 108 11.20 -2.18 6.57
N THR A 109 10.81 -1.29 7.47
CA THR A 109 11.55 -0.06 7.77
C THR A 109 11.15 0.50 9.14
N VAL A 110 12.02 1.31 9.73
CA VAL A 110 11.69 2.03 10.97
C VAL A 110 10.75 3.19 10.67
N THR A 111 11.09 4.00 9.69
CA THR A 111 10.33 5.15 9.23
C THR A 111 10.65 5.38 7.75
N LEU A 112 10.02 6.38 7.13
CA LEU A 112 10.45 6.94 5.86
C LEU A 112 10.62 8.47 5.98
N PRO A 113 11.36 9.10 5.06
CA PRO A 113 11.53 10.54 5.04
C PRO A 113 10.19 11.30 4.95
N ARG A 114 9.95 12.22 5.89
CA ARG A 114 8.77 13.11 5.89
C ARG A 114 8.63 13.92 4.60
N THR A 115 9.74 14.15 3.90
CA THR A 115 9.80 14.85 2.61
C THR A 115 8.95 14.17 1.53
N ILE A 116 8.65 12.87 1.65
CA ILE A 116 7.72 12.18 0.73
C ILE A 116 6.31 12.76 0.85
N GLY A 117 5.81 12.90 2.09
CA GLY A 117 4.52 13.54 2.36
C GLY A 117 4.52 15.03 1.97
N GLU A 118 5.61 15.75 2.27
CA GLU A 118 5.76 17.15 1.84
C GLU A 118 5.70 17.29 0.32
N PHE A 119 6.31 16.36 -0.42
CA PHE A 119 6.27 16.36 -1.89
C PHE A 119 4.85 16.17 -2.40
N ILE A 120 4.07 15.25 -1.81
CA ILE A 120 2.65 15.05 -2.16
C ILE A 120 1.88 16.38 -1.98
N TYR A 121 2.08 17.10 -0.88
CA TYR A 121 1.47 18.42 -0.66
C TYR A 121 1.96 19.48 -1.64
N ALA A 122 3.27 19.55 -1.90
CA ALA A 122 3.86 20.51 -2.83
C ALA A 122 3.35 20.34 -4.26
N ARG A 123 2.93 19.11 -4.61
CA ARG A 123 2.31 18.78 -5.89
C ARG A 123 0.78 18.96 -5.89
N GLY A 124 0.20 19.55 -4.86
CA GLY A 124 -1.25 19.83 -4.76
C GLY A 124 -2.09 18.66 -4.27
N GLY A 125 -1.48 17.55 -3.85
CA GLY A 125 -2.16 16.43 -3.24
C GLY A 125 -2.33 16.60 -1.73
N ARG A 126 -2.86 15.58 -1.08
CA ARG A 126 -2.97 15.48 0.38
C ARG A 126 -2.68 14.07 0.85
N VAL A 127 -1.90 13.93 1.92
CA VAL A 127 -1.76 12.65 2.62
C VAL A 127 -3.08 12.34 3.36
N GLU A 128 -3.72 11.23 3.00
CA GLU A 128 -4.96 10.72 3.62
C GLU A 128 -4.65 9.74 4.75
N THR A 129 -3.61 8.94 4.60
CA THR A 129 -3.24 7.90 5.56
C THR A 129 -1.73 7.74 5.60
N GLU A 130 -1.20 7.60 6.81
CA GLU A 130 0.19 7.27 7.08
C GLU A 130 0.18 6.16 8.14
N LEU A 131 0.61 4.97 7.76
CA LEU A 131 0.83 3.85 8.67
C LEU A 131 2.32 3.84 8.98
N ASP A 132 2.66 4.48 10.10
CA ASP A 132 4.02 4.57 10.61
C ASP A 132 4.34 3.31 11.43
N HIS A 133 5.25 2.48 10.92
CA HIS A 133 5.81 1.33 11.62
C HIS A 133 4.78 0.22 12.00
N ALA A 134 3.96 -0.21 11.05
CA ALA A 134 2.97 -1.28 11.26
C ALA A 134 3.64 -2.66 11.43
N HIS A 135 3.41 -3.33 12.56
CA HIS A 135 3.97 -4.64 12.87
C HIS A 135 3.10 -5.81 12.40
N HIS A 136 1.85 -5.54 12.07
CA HIS A 136 0.89 -6.52 11.58
C HIS A 136 0.55 -6.29 10.10
N PRO A 137 -0.09 -7.26 9.43
CA PRO A 137 -0.39 -7.14 8.01
C PRO A 137 -1.24 -5.90 7.68
N VAL A 138 -0.92 -5.26 6.57
CA VAL A 138 -1.66 -4.10 6.05
C VAL A 138 -2.91 -4.59 5.33
N VAL A 139 -4.07 -4.26 5.90
CA VAL A 139 -5.38 -4.53 5.34
C VAL A 139 -5.74 -3.46 4.34
N SER A 140 -6.16 -3.88 3.16
CA SER A 140 -6.53 -3.01 2.05
C SER A 140 -8.02 -3.16 1.76
N VAL A 141 -8.76 -2.06 1.80
CA VAL A 141 -10.19 -2.00 1.46
C VAL A 141 -10.37 -1.18 0.19
N PHE A 142 -10.70 -1.87 -0.89
CA PHE A 142 -11.02 -1.31 -2.19
C PHE A 142 -12.49 -0.92 -2.23
N GLU A 143 -12.75 0.34 -2.52
CA GLU A 143 -14.07 0.91 -2.80
C GLU A 143 -14.19 1.07 -4.32
N LEU A 144 -15.10 0.28 -4.91
CA LEU A 144 -15.32 0.21 -6.35
C LEU A 144 -16.54 1.04 -6.73
N TRP A 145 -16.35 2.08 -7.53
CA TRP A 145 -17.38 3.07 -7.86
C TRP A 145 -17.76 3.02 -9.34
N LYS A 146 -19.05 3.20 -9.63
CA LYS A 146 -19.52 3.31 -11.02
C LYS A 146 -19.10 4.64 -11.62
N GLY A 147 -18.73 4.62 -12.91
CA GLY A 147 -18.70 5.83 -13.71
C GLY A 147 -20.09 6.41 -14.01
N GLN A 148 -20.11 7.69 -14.39
CA GLN A 148 -21.34 8.49 -14.52
C GLN A 148 -22.32 8.04 -15.63
N HIS A 149 -21.97 7.06 -16.48
CA HIS A 149 -22.71 6.84 -17.74
C HIS A 149 -23.05 5.39 -18.08
N VAL A 150 -22.92 4.46 -17.16
CA VAL A 150 -23.17 3.03 -17.46
C VAL A 150 -24.52 2.61 -16.89
N GLN A 151 -25.53 2.38 -17.74
CA GLN A 151 -26.77 1.68 -17.36
C GLN A 151 -26.60 0.16 -17.56
N GLU A 152 -25.75 -0.45 -16.74
CA GLU A 152 -25.63 -1.91 -16.66
C GLU A 152 -26.44 -2.48 -15.50
N ASP A 153 -26.87 -3.73 -15.69
CA ASP A 153 -27.40 -4.59 -14.63
C ASP A 153 -26.33 -4.76 -13.55
N ARG A 154 -26.52 -4.03 -12.46
CA ARG A 154 -25.61 -3.96 -11.32
C ARG A 154 -25.30 -5.35 -10.75
N GLY A 155 -26.31 -6.22 -10.61
CA GLY A 155 -26.12 -7.54 -10.01
C GLY A 155 -25.20 -8.40 -10.86
N ARG A 156 -25.47 -8.44 -12.18
CA ARG A 156 -24.65 -9.20 -13.13
C ARG A 156 -23.21 -8.68 -13.22
N LEU A 157 -23.02 -7.35 -13.17
CA LEU A 157 -21.70 -6.73 -13.17
C LEU A 157 -20.89 -7.15 -11.94
N LEU A 158 -21.48 -7.03 -10.74
CA LEU A 158 -20.80 -7.38 -9.49
C LEU A 158 -20.48 -8.87 -9.40
N GLU A 159 -21.37 -9.75 -9.85
CA GLU A 159 -21.07 -11.18 -9.95
C GLU A 159 -19.87 -11.46 -10.86
N ALA A 160 -19.85 -10.87 -12.06
CA ALA A 160 -18.76 -11.07 -13.00
C ALA A 160 -17.42 -10.56 -12.46
N LEU A 161 -17.43 -9.38 -11.85
CA LEU A 161 -16.26 -8.78 -11.21
C LEU A 161 -15.70 -9.67 -10.09
N VAL A 162 -16.55 -10.11 -9.17
CA VAL A 162 -16.13 -10.95 -8.04
C VAL A 162 -15.61 -12.31 -8.51
N GLU A 163 -16.21 -12.90 -9.55
CA GLU A 163 -15.71 -14.14 -10.15
C GLU A 163 -14.32 -13.98 -10.77
N GLU A 164 -14.08 -12.89 -11.50
CA GLU A 164 -12.78 -12.61 -12.12
C GLU A 164 -11.70 -12.33 -11.06
N LEU A 165 -12.02 -11.55 -10.02
CA LEU A 165 -11.12 -11.31 -8.90
C LEU A 165 -10.72 -12.60 -8.16
N ASN A 166 -11.64 -13.57 -8.11
CA ASN A 166 -11.43 -14.89 -7.49
C ASN A 166 -11.05 -15.98 -8.51
N ALA A 167 -10.73 -15.66 -9.76
CA ALA A 167 -10.22 -16.62 -10.76
C ALA A 167 -9.05 -17.43 -10.19
N GLU A 168 -8.75 -18.62 -10.73
CA GLU A 168 -7.62 -19.44 -10.24
C GLU A 168 -6.28 -18.67 -10.30
N ASP A 169 -6.17 -17.75 -11.24
CA ASP A 169 -5.08 -16.79 -11.40
C ASP A 169 -5.41 -15.37 -10.95
N GLY A 170 -6.56 -15.18 -10.32
CA GLY A 170 -7.04 -13.89 -9.83
C GLY A 170 -6.27 -13.40 -8.59
N PRO A 171 -6.26 -12.08 -8.33
CA PRO A 171 -5.51 -11.49 -7.23
C PRO A 171 -5.98 -11.98 -5.85
N LEU A 172 -7.27 -12.34 -5.70
CA LEU A 172 -7.82 -12.87 -4.44
C LEU A 172 -7.56 -14.36 -4.23
N VAL A 173 -6.74 -14.97 -5.09
CA VAL A 173 -6.28 -16.35 -4.95
C VAL A 173 -4.76 -16.41 -4.86
N LYS A 174 -4.04 -15.74 -5.76
CA LYS A 174 -2.57 -15.85 -5.85
C LYS A 174 -1.76 -14.81 -5.08
N GLY A 175 -2.34 -13.65 -4.76
CA GLY A 175 -1.57 -12.52 -4.20
C GLY A 175 -1.68 -12.33 -2.69
N LEU A 176 -2.36 -13.21 -1.97
CA LEU A 176 -2.74 -13.01 -0.57
C LEU A 176 -1.72 -13.58 0.41
N ASP A 177 -1.60 -12.98 1.60
CA ASP A 177 -0.71 -13.48 2.68
C ASP A 177 -1.13 -14.83 3.30
N GLY A 178 -2.27 -15.37 2.88
CA GLY A 178 -2.86 -16.63 3.32
C GLY A 178 -3.49 -16.62 4.73
N LYS A 179 -3.22 -15.63 5.57
CA LYS A 179 -3.71 -15.53 6.96
C LYS A 179 -5.08 -14.87 7.04
N VAL A 180 -5.36 -13.92 6.16
CA VAL A 180 -6.64 -13.21 6.12
C VAL A 180 -7.43 -13.59 4.87
N ILE A 181 -8.59 -14.21 5.07
CA ILE A 181 -9.51 -14.54 3.98
C ILE A 181 -10.15 -13.24 3.48
N PRO A 182 -9.98 -12.82 2.21
CA PRO A 182 -10.62 -11.60 1.71
C PRO A 182 -12.13 -11.73 1.74
N ALA A 183 -12.78 -10.59 1.87
CA ALA A 183 -14.22 -10.46 2.02
C ALA A 183 -14.71 -9.29 1.16
N TRP A 184 -15.97 -9.31 0.73
CA TRP A 184 -16.53 -8.22 -0.03
C TRP A 184 -18.02 -8.04 0.25
N LYS A 185 -18.49 -6.81 0.15
CA LYS A 185 -19.89 -6.48 0.39
C LYS A 185 -20.35 -5.39 -0.55
N GLU A 186 -21.51 -5.61 -1.15
CA GLU A 186 -22.22 -4.62 -1.94
C GLU A 186 -22.56 -3.37 -1.11
N GLY A 187 -22.57 -2.19 -1.73
CA GLY A 187 -23.02 -0.95 -1.07
C GLY A 187 -24.54 -0.86 -0.97
N ASP A 188 -25.04 -0.42 0.18
CA ASP A 188 -26.47 -0.52 0.50
C ASP A 188 -27.27 0.76 0.16
N GLY A 189 -26.62 1.80 -0.40
CA GLY A 189 -27.27 3.10 -0.56
C GLY A 189 -26.64 4.10 -1.53
N PHE A 190 -27.29 5.26 -1.63
CA PHE A 190 -26.80 6.41 -2.39
C PHE A 190 -25.52 6.97 -1.74
N GLY A 191 -24.51 7.26 -2.56
CA GLY A 191 -23.22 7.75 -2.08
C GLY A 191 -22.30 6.67 -1.50
N GLU A 192 -22.67 5.39 -1.65
CA GLU A 192 -21.80 4.27 -1.33
C GLU A 192 -21.11 3.70 -2.57
N PRO A 193 -19.91 3.09 -2.42
CA PRO A 193 -19.31 2.32 -3.50
C PRO A 193 -20.23 1.16 -3.88
N MET A 194 -20.19 0.75 -5.15
CA MET A 194 -20.95 -0.41 -5.61
C MET A 194 -20.53 -1.68 -4.87
N LEU A 195 -19.23 -1.83 -4.64
CA LEU A 195 -18.65 -2.96 -3.93
C LEU A 195 -17.49 -2.48 -3.04
N ARG A 196 -17.45 -2.96 -1.81
CA ARG A 196 -16.28 -2.91 -0.95
C ARG A 196 -15.61 -4.26 -0.95
N LEU A 197 -14.31 -4.32 -1.18
CA LEU A 197 -13.52 -5.53 -1.18
C LEU A 197 -12.35 -5.35 -0.20
N GLY A 198 -12.21 -6.24 0.76
CA GLY A 198 -11.11 -6.27 1.71
C GLY A 198 -10.16 -7.41 1.41
N ALA A 199 -8.85 -7.17 1.44
CA ALA A 199 -7.81 -8.18 1.25
C ALA A 199 -6.51 -7.77 1.96
N VAL A 200 -5.64 -8.75 2.21
CA VAL A 200 -4.26 -8.56 2.65
C VAL A 200 -3.37 -9.21 1.60
N PHE A 201 -2.52 -8.43 0.94
CA PHE A 201 -1.63 -8.91 -0.12
C PHE A 201 -0.20 -9.07 0.40
N GLU A 202 0.52 -10.06 -0.14
CA GLU A 202 1.96 -10.22 0.09
C GLU A 202 2.75 -9.10 -0.60
N ASP A 203 2.35 -8.77 -1.84
CA ASP A 203 2.89 -7.67 -2.63
C ASP A 203 1.77 -6.64 -2.87
N LEU A 204 1.77 -5.55 -2.10
CA LEU A 204 0.75 -4.50 -2.21
C LEU A 204 0.72 -3.88 -3.62
N PRO A 205 1.84 -3.40 -4.22
CA PRO A 205 1.84 -2.89 -5.59
C PRO A 205 1.20 -3.84 -6.61
N ALA A 206 1.60 -5.12 -6.61
CA ALA A 206 1.11 -6.10 -7.57
C ALA A 206 -0.38 -6.41 -7.36
N GLY A 207 -0.78 -6.63 -6.09
CA GLY A 207 -2.18 -6.89 -5.73
C GLY A 207 -3.11 -5.74 -6.10
N PHE A 208 -2.70 -4.50 -5.79
CA PHE A 208 -3.50 -3.30 -6.04
C PHE A 208 -3.67 -3.07 -7.54
N THR A 209 -2.57 -3.16 -8.29
CA THR A 209 -2.58 -3.00 -9.76
C THR A 209 -3.45 -4.07 -10.43
N ALA A 210 -3.42 -5.32 -9.93
CA ALA A 210 -4.26 -6.39 -10.46
C ALA A 210 -5.76 -6.14 -10.20
N VAL A 211 -6.12 -5.70 -8.98
CA VAL A 211 -7.50 -5.33 -8.64
C VAL A 211 -7.98 -4.15 -9.49
N GLU A 212 -7.17 -3.09 -9.64
CA GLU A 212 -7.51 -1.92 -10.45
C GLU A 212 -7.71 -2.30 -11.93
N ARG A 213 -6.79 -3.07 -12.50
CA ARG A 213 -6.89 -3.51 -13.90
C ARG A 213 -8.20 -4.25 -14.16
N ILE A 214 -8.58 -5.19 -13.28
CA ILE A 214 -9.84 -5.91 -13.38
C ILE A 214 -11.01 -4.93 -13.24
N ALA A 215 -11.03 -4.09 -12.19
CA ALA A 215 -12.08 -3.11 -11.95
C ALA A 215 -12.31 -2.15 -13.15
N ARG A 216 -11.23 -1.63 -13.75
CA ARG A 216 -11.30 -0.77 -14.94
C ARG A 216 -11.84 -1.52 -16.17
N GLY A 217 -11.55 -2.82 -16.30
CA GLY A 217 -12.15 -3.69 -17.31
C GLY A 217 -13.68 -3.78 -17.20
N HIS A 218 -14.22 -3.58 -15.99
CA HIS A 218 -15.65 -3.48 -15.67
C HIS A 218 -16.14 -2.01 -15.58
N HIS A 219 -15.37 -1.05 -16.09
CA HIS A 219 -15.69 0.38 -16.07
C HIS A 219 -15.91 0.97 -14.66
N LEU A 220 -15.19 0.45 -13.67
CA LEU A 220 -15.22 0.91 -12.28
C LEU A 220 -13.99 1.73 -11.93
N TYR A 221 -14.19 2.74 -11.09
CA TYR A 221 -13.13 3.49 -10.44
C TYR A 221 -12.79 2.85 -9.10
N VAL A 222 -11.52 2.90 -8.72
CA VAL A 222 -11.02 2.31 -7.48
C VAL A 222 -10.53 3.41 -6.54
N SER A 223 -10.93 3.33 -5.28
CA SER A 223 -10.26 4.01 -4.18
C SER A 223 -9.88 2.97 -3.14
N VAL A 224 -8.69 3.10 -2.53
CA VAL A 224 -8.19 2.16 -1.54
C VAL A 224 -8.01 2.88 -0.21
N LYS A 225 -8.48 2.22 0.86
CA LYS A 225 -8.18 2.56 2.25
C LYS A 225 -7.27 1.49 2.82
N VAL A 226 -6.30 1.89 3.63
CA VAL A 226 -5.38 0.96 4.28
C VAL A 226 -5.41 1.14 5.79
N PHE A 227 -5.23 0.05 6.53
CA PHE A 227 -5.06 0.06 7.98
C PHE A 227 -4.32 -1.19 8.45
N GLU A 228 -3.72 -1.14 9.63
CA GLU A 228 -3.05 -2.29 10.25
C GLU A 228 -4.06 -3.26 10.90
N ALA A 229 -3.91 -4.56 10.66
CA ALA A 229 -4.70 -5.59 11.34
C ALA A 229 -4.26 -5.77 12.80
N TRP A 230 -5.19 -5.86 13.75
CA TRP A 230 -4.86 -6.25 15.12
C TRP A 230 -5.00 -7.77 15.32
N PRO A 231 -4.12 -8.40 16.11
CA PRO A 231 -4.17 -9.84 16.33
C PRO A 231 -5.44 -10.24 17.08
N GLY A 232 -5.95 -11.44 16.78
CA GLY A 232 -7.05 -12.05 17.53
C GLY A 232 -8.47 -11.72 17.05
N ALA A 233 -8.63 -10.93 15.99
CA ALA A 233 -9.91 -10.70 15.33
C ALA A 233 -9.78 -10.80 13.80
N ASP A 234 -10.87 -11.17 13.12
CA ASP A 234 -10.95 -11.06 11.67
C ASP A 234 -11.06 -9.57 11.28
N PRO A 235 -10.03 -8.97 10.66
CA PRO A 235 -10.05 -7.54 10.34
C PRO A 235 -11.10 -7.18 9.28
N LEU A 236 -11.67 -8.17 8.59
CA LEU A 236 -12.66 -8.00 7.53
C LEU A 236 -14.06 -8.47 7.93
N ALA A 237 -14.31 -8.70 9.23
CA ALA A 237 -15.61 -9.18 9.71
C ALA A 237 -16.80 -8.30 9.27
N PHE A 238 -16.58 -6.97 9.15
CA PHE A 238 -17.61 -6.01 8.73
C PHE A 238 -18.04 -6.13 7.25
N LEU A 239 -17.23 -6.83 6.42
CA LEU A 239 -17.55 -7.15 5.02
C LEU A 239 -18.21 -8.52 4.88
N ARG A 240 -18.51 -9.21 5.99
CA ARG A 240 -19.15 -10.54 5.97
C ARG A 240 -20.66 -10.46 6.27
N PRO A 241 -21.45 -11.41 5.76
CA PRO A 241 -21.08 -12.43 4.77
C PRO A 241 -20.79 -11.79 3.39
N CYS A 242 -20.02 -12.49 2.56
CA CYS A 242 -19.67 -11.97 1.24
C CYS A 242 -20.91 -11.83 0.35
N GLN A 243 -21.09 -10.66 -0.27
CA GLN A 243 -22.20 -10.37 -1.18
C GLN A 243 -21.73 -9.54 -2.39
N PRO A 244 -21.99 -9.98 -3.64
CA PRO A 244 -22.72 -11.20 -4.03
C PRO A 244 -21.94 -12.50 -3.71
N PRO A 245 -22.61 -13.66 -3.57
CA PRO A 245 -21.92 -14.94 -3.37
C PRO A 245 -21.16 -15.37 -4.65
N LEU A 246 -20.07 -16.13 -4.47
CA LEU A 246 -19.43 -16.83 -5.59
C LEU A 246 -20.35 -17.94 -6.10
N LYS A 247 -20.31 -18.18 -7.41
CA LYS A 247 -20.99 -19.30 -8.09
C LYS A 247 -20.30 -20.63 -7.83
N ARG A 248 -19.01 -20.59 -7.53
CA ARG A 248 -18.19 -21.75 -7.15
C ARG A 248 -17.81 -21.67 -5.67
N GLU A 249 -17.65 -22.83 -5.07
CA GLU A 249 -17.02 -22.89 -3.75
C GLU A 249 -15.57 -22.41 -3.88
N ARG A 250 -15.17 -21.58 -2.92
CA ARG A 250 -13.79 -21.15 -2.84
C ARG A 250 -12.95 -22.35 -2.41
N THR A 251 -12.02 -22.77 -3.25
CA THR A 251 -10.98 -23.71 -2.83
C THR A 251 -10.29 -23.08 -1.63
N ALA A 252 -10.40 -23.73 -0.48
CA ALA A 252 -9.73 -23.26 0.73
C ALA A 252 -8.23 -23.10 0.41
N PRO A 253 -7.58 -22.03 0.88
CA PRO A 253 -6.14 -21.96 0.79
C PRO A 253 -5.58 -23.24 1.43
N PRO A 254 -4.54 -23.86 0.84
CA PRO A 254 -3.91 -25.02 1.45
C PRO A 254 -3.55 -24.65 2.89
N SER A 255 -3.95 -25.48 3.85
CA SER A 255 -3.59 -25.29 5.25
C SER A 255 -2.06 -25.32 5.35
N THR A 256 -1.48 -24.15 5.61
CA THR A 256 -0.03 -23.97 5.83
C THR A 256 0.36 -24.38 7.25
#